data_AF-A0A3B3ISL1-F1
#
_entry.id   AF-A0A3B3ISL1-F1
#
_cell.length_a   1.000
_cell.length_b   1.000
_cell.length_c   1.000
_cell.angle_alpha   90.00
_cell.angle_beta   90.00
_cell.angle_gamma   90.00
#
_symmetry.space_group_name_H-M   'P 1'
#
loop_
_entity.id
_entity.type
_entity.pdbx_description
1 polymer ?
#
loop_
_entity_poly.entity_id
_entity_poly.type
_entity_poly.pdbx_seq_one_letter_code
_entity_poly.pdbx_strand_id
1 'polypeptide(L)' 'MEYEEITLERGNSGLGFSIAGGTDNPHIGDDPSIFITKIIPGGAAAQDGRL' A
#
# COMPACT_ATOMS: atom_id res chain seq x y z
N MET A 1 12.12 12.69 7.77
CA MET A 1 11.51 11.64 6.94
C MET A 1 11.74 10.34 7.68
N GLU A 2 10.66 9.71 8.11
CA GLU A 2 10.68 8.42 8.81
C GLU A 2 10.47 7.32 7.76
N TYR A 3 11.23 6.23 7.89
CA TYR A 3 11.17 5.09 6.99
C TYR A 3 10.96 3.83 7.83
N GLU A 4 10.07 2.95 7.38
CA GLU A 4 9.76 1.70 8.06
C GLU A 4 9.86 0.53 7.09
N GLU A 5 10.42 -0.59 7.56
CA GLU A 5 10.43 -1.85 6.82
C GLU A 5 9.26 -2.73 7.30
N ILE A 6 8.34 -3.03 6.39
CA ILE A 6 7.17 -3.88 6.65
C ILE A 6 7.24 -5.09 5.74
N THR A 7 7.46 -6.27 6.33
CA THR A 7 7.34 -7.55 5.64
C THR A 7 5.94 -8.11 5.85
N LEU A 8 5.25 -8.46 4.76
CA LEU A 8 3.93 -9.09 4.79
C LEU A 8 3.98 -10.46 4.13
N GLU A 9 3.27 -11.42 4.72
CA GLU A 9 3.01 -12.71 4.08
C GLU A 9 1.78 -12.61 3.17
N ARG A 10 1.88 -13.15 1.96
CA ARG A 10 0.78 -13.09 0.98
C ARG A 10 -0.35 -14.03 1.39
N GLY A 11 -1.53 -13.47 1.67
CA GLY A 11 -2.74 -14.24 1.92
C GLY A 11 -3.44 -14.70 0.63
N ASN A 12 -4.58 -15.40 0.79
CA ASN A 12 -5.37 -15.93 -0.32
C ASN A 12 -5.81 -14.85 -1.33
N SER A 13 -6.08 -13.63 -0.84
CA SER A 13 -6.49 -12.48 -1.65
C SER A 13 -5.35 -11.49 -1.93
N GLY A 14 -4.08 -11.91 -1.81
CA GLY A 14 -2.92 -11.04 -1.97
C GLY A 14 -2.48 -10.37 -0.66
N LEU A 15 -1.89 -9.17 -0.77
CA LEU A 15 -1.35 -8.44 0.38
C LEU A 15 -2.40 -7.60 1.13
N GLY A 16 -3.59 -7.40 0.55
CA GLY A 16 -4.69 -6.74 1.25
C GLY A 16 -4.62 -5.21 1.29
N PHE A 17 -4.04 -4.57 0.27
CA PHE A 17 -4.12 -3.13 0.08
C PHE A 17 -4.28 -2.78 -1.41
N SER A 18 -4.71 -1.55 -1.71
CA SER A 18 -4.77 -0.97 -3.05
C SER A 18 -3.78 0.17 -3.19
N ILE A 19 -3.27 0.40 -4.40
CA ILE A 19 -2.32 1.48 -4.71
C ILE A 19 -2.87 2.43 -5.78
N ALA A 20 -2.33 3.66 -5.80
CA ALA A 20 -2.47 4.64 -6.87
C ALA A 20 -1.15 5.40 -7.05
N GLY A 21 -1.04 6.19 -8.11
CA GLY A 21 0.18 6.92 -8.46
C GLY A 21 1.03 6.17 -9.48
N GLY A 22 2.23 6.68 -9.71
CA GLY A 22 3.13 6.23 -10.76
C GLY A 22 3.53 7.37 -11.69
N THR A 23 4.60 7.17 -12.45
CA THR A 23 5.08 8.16 -13.43
C THR A 23 4.10 8.37 -14.59
N ASP A 24 3.25 7.39 -14.87
CA ASP A 24 2.23 7.39 -15.91
C ASP A 24 0.90 8.02 -15.44
N ASN A 25 0.58 7.91 -14.15
CA ASN A 25 -0.61 8.51 -13.56
C ASN A 25 -0.35 9.04 -12.13
N PRO A 26 0.34 10.19 -11.99
CA PRO A 26 0.63 10.80 -10.69
C PRO A 26 -0.64 11.00 -9.84
N HIS A 27 -0.58 10.63 -8.56
CA HIS A 27 -1.73 10.77 -7.66
C HIS A 27 -1.83 12.15 -7.02
N ILE A 28 -0.69 12.81 -6.79
CA ILE A 28 -0.58 14.11 -6.12
C ILE A 28 0.29 15.04 -6.96
N GLY A 29 -0.32 16.00 -7.66
CA GLY A 29 0.42 16.92 -8.53
C GLY A 29 1.28 16.18 -9.54
N ASP A 30 2.57 16.53 -9.60
CA ASP A 30 3.57 15.87 -10.45
C ASP A 30 4.40 14.81 -9.69
N ASP A 31 4.00 14.40 -8.47
CA ASP A 31 4.72 13.38 -7.68
C ASP A 31 4.51 11.97 -8.27
N PRO A 32 5.58 11.31 -8.75
CA PRO A 32 5.49 9.99 -9.38
C PRO A 32 5.40 8.83 -8.37
N SER A 33 5.36 9.11 -7.07
CA SER A 33 5.35 8.09 -6.01
C SER A 33 4.11 7.18 -6.08
N ILE A 34 4.26 5.95 -5.56
CA ILE A 34 3.17 5.00 -5.38
C ILE A 34 2.62 5.15 -3.96
N PHE A 35 1.30 5.36 -3.85
CA PHE A 35 0.60 5.55 -2.59
C PHE A 35 -0.35 4.40 -2.33
N ILE A 36 -0.44 3.95 -1.07
CA ILE A 36 -1.50 3.06 -0.62
C ILE A 36 -2.76 3.89 -0.43
N THR A 37 -3.86 3.50 -1.07
CA THR A 37 -5.13 4.25 -1.04
C THR A 37 -6.21 3.56 -0.21
N LYS A 38 -6.06 2.26 0.04
CA LYS A 38 -7.02 1.49 0.83
C LYS A 38 -6.38 0.27 1.47
N ILE A 39 -6.68 0.06 2.75
CA ILE A 39 -6.45 -1.19 3.46
C ILE A 39 -7.72 -2.06 3.35
N ILE A 40 -7.57 -3.33 2.98
CA ILE A 40 -8.69 -4.26 2.81
C ILE A 40 -8.99 -4.93 4.15
N PRO A 41 -10.19 -4.73 4.74
CA PRO A 41 -10.55 -5.34 6.01
C PRO A 41 -10.37 -6.86 5.99
N GLY A 42 -9.70 -7.40 7.00
CA GLY A 42 -9.38 -8.83 7.10
C GLY A 42 -8.30 -9.32 6.13
N GLY A 43 -7.70 -8.47 5.29
CA GLY A 43 -6.54 -8.80 4.47
C GLY A 43 -5.23 -8.84 5.26
N ALA A 44 -4.13 -9.28 4.63
CA ALA A 44 -2.84 -9.44 5.30
C ALA A 44 -2.32 -8.13 5.91
N ALA A 45 -2.32 -7.03 5.17
CA ALA A 45 -1.95 -5.70 5.68
C ALA A 45 -2.82 -5.23 6.85
N ALA A 46 -4.14 -5.48 6.81
CA ALA A 46 -5.04 -5.11 7.89
C ALA A 46 -4.80 -5.92 9.17
N GLN A 47 -4.43 -7.20 9.03
CA GLN A 47 -4.10 -8.07 10.16
C GLN A 47 -2.73 -7.74 10.75
N ASP A 48 -1.77 -7.31 9.91
CA ASP A 48 -0.47 -6.83 10.34
C ASP A 48 -0.58 -5.51 11.13
N GLY A 49 -1.42 -4.58 10.66
CA GLY A 49 -1.82 -3.39 11.42
C GLY A 49 -0.79 -2.26 11.49
N ARG A 50 0.34 -2.38 10.77
CA ARG A 50 1.36 -1.33 10.67
C ARG A 50 1.16 -0.39 9.47
N LEU A 51 0.31 -0.78 8.51
CA LEU A 51 -0.04 0.00 7.32
C LEU A 51 -1.33 0.82 7.50
#